data_AF-A0A920NDG2-F1
#
_entry.id   AF-A0A920NDG2-F1
#
_cell.length_a   1.000
_cell.length_b   1.000
_cell.length_c   1.000
_cell.angle_alpha   90.00
_cell.angle_beta   90.00
_cell.angle_gamma   90.00
#
_symmetry.space_group_name_H-M   'P 1'
#
loop_
_entity.id
_entity.type
_entity.pdbx_description
1 polymer ?
#
loop_
_entity_poly.entity_id
_entity_poly.type
_entity_poly.pdbx_seq_one_letter_code
_entity_poly.pdbx_strand_id
1 'polypeptide(L)'
;MKKIAIEVNGKKVSKEIQDHTTLSGLLRDILNLTGTHIGCDTSQCGACVVHVDGKSIKSCTALAADLDGSKVTTIEGLASNGKLHPMQEAFKKMHGLQCGFCTPGWS
;
A
#
# COMPACT_ATOMS: atom_id res chain seq x y z
N MET A 1 9.76 20.40 -3.04
CA MET A 1 8.37 20.28 -2.53
C MET A 1 7.49 20.24 -3.74
N LYS A 2 6.77 19.12 -3.93
CA LYS A 2 5.93 18.86 -5.09
C LYS A 2 4.50 18.59 -4.62
N LYS A 3 3.53 19.24 -5.26
CA LYS A 3 2.12 18.89 -5.07
C LYS A 3 1.78 17.73 -6.00
N ILE A 4 1.17 16.69 -5.44
CA ILE A 4 0.66 15.54 -6.17
C ILE A 4 -0.84 15.36 -5.92
N ALA A 5 -1.51 14.68 -6.84
CA ALA A 5 -2.90 14.24 -6.75
C ALA A 5 -2.97 12.75 -7.10
N ILE A 6 -3.37 11.92 -6.13
CA ILE A 6 -3.39 10.46 -6.25
C ILE A 6 -4.73 9.93 -5.74
N GLU A 7 -5.22 8.83 -6.30
CA GLU A 7 -6.41 8.14 -5.80
C GLU A 7 -5.99 6.97 -4.92
N VAL A 8 -6.31 6.99 -3.63
CA VAL A 8 -5.96 5.91 -2.68
C VAL A 8 -7.23 5.24 -2.19
N ASN A 9 -7.38 3.93 -2.42
CA ASN A 9 -8.56 3.15 -2.04
C ASN A 9 -9.88 3.81 -2.50
N GLY A 10 -9.90 4.33 -3.74
CA GLY A 10 -11.05 5.01 -4.34
C GLY A 10 -11.27 6.47 -3.88
N LYS A 11 -10.42 7.01 -3.00
CA LYS A 11 -10.50 8.40 -2.52
C LYS A 11 -9.42 9.26 -3.17
N LYS A 12 -9.83 10.36 -3.80
CA LYS A 12 -8.88 11.35 -4.33
C LYS A 12 -8.21 12.12 -3.18
N VAL A 13 -6.88 12.15 -3.20
CA VAL A 13 -6.04 12.79 -2.21
C VAL A 13 -5.08 13.74 -2.93
N SER A 14 -4.96 14.97 -2.45
CA SER A 14 -3.90 15.88 -2.91
C SER A 14 -3.07 16.34 -1.72
N LYS A 15 -1.75 16.22 -1.86
CA LYS A 15 -0.77 16.55 -0.81
C LYS A 15 0.46 17.21 -1.41
N GLU A 16 1.07 18.06 -0.62
CA GLU A 16 2.39 18.61 -0.90
C GLU A 16 3.42 17.79 -0.14
N ILE A 17 4.39 17.25 -0.86
CA ILE A 17 5.38 16.30 -0.36
C ILE A 17 6.80 16.75 -0.68
N GLN A 18 7.79 16.16 0.00
CA GLN A 18 9.18 16.30 -0.40
C GLN A 18 9.46 15.40 -1.60
N ASP A 19 10.43 15.78 -2.43
CA ASP A 19 10.66 15.12 -3.71
C ASP A 19 11.21 13.68 -3.51
N HIS A 20 11.79 13.40 -2.34
CA HIS A 20 12.29 12.09 -1.93
C HIS A 20 11.27 11.26 -1.12
N THR A 21 10.03 11.75 -0.94
CA THR A 21 9.00 11.01 -0.19
C THR A 21 8.66 9.72 -0.95
N THR A 22 8.87 8.58 -0.30
CA THR A 22 8.50 7.27 -0.82
C THR A 22 6.98 7.07 -0.75
N LEU A 23 6.46 6.13 -1.54
CA LEU A 23 5.05 5.75 -1.50
C LEU A 23 4.68 5.20 -0.11
N SER A 24 5.57 4.43 0.53
CA SER A 24 5.34 3.96 1.90
C SER A 24 5.24 5.12 2.90
N GLY A 25 6.11 6.12 2.80
CA GLY A 25 6.06 7.31 3.66
C GLY A 25 4.79 8.13 3.45
N LEU A 26 4.36 8.32 2.19
CA LEU A 26 3.08 8.95 1.90
C LEU A 26 1.91 8.18 2.55
N LEU A 27 1.83 6.88 2.34
CA LEU A 27 0.71 6.07 2.84
C LEU A 27 0.70 6.01 4.38
N ARG A 28 1.84 5.72 5.00
CA ARG A 28 1.93 5.45 6.43
C ARG A 28 1.99 6.74 7.27
N ASP A 29 2.85 7.68 6.89
CA ASP A 29 3.19 8.82 7.76
C ASP A 29 2.30 10.04 7.47
N ILE A 30 1.85 10.20 6.22
CA ILE A 30 1.02 11.34 5.80
C ILE A 30 -0.47 10.97 5.80
N LEU A 31 -0.81 9.77 5.33
CA LEU A 31 -2.21 9.31 5.19
C LEU A 31 -2.65 8.36 6.31
N ASN A 32 -1.74 7.94 7.21
CA ASN A 32 -2.03 7.04 8.33
C ASN A 32 -2.63 5.68 7.91
N LEU A 33 -2.30 5.20 6.72
CA LEU A 33 -2.64 3.87 6.21
C LEU A 33 -1.51 2.89 6.57
N THR A 34 -1.59 2.35 7.79
CA THR A 34 -0.49 1.60 8.42
C THR A 34 -0.48 0.11 8.10
N GLY A 35 -1.50 -0.40 7.39
CA GLY A 35 -1.62 -1.81 7.02
C GLY A 35 -0.57 -2.27 6.03
N THR A 36 -0.03 -1.38 5.20
CA THR A 36 1.16 -1.66 4.38
C THR A 36 2.41 -1.64 5.28
N HIS A 37 3.04 -2.79 5.50
CA HIS A 37 4.16 -2.91 6.44
C HIS A 37 5.53 -2.63 5.80
N ILE A 38 6.46 -2.10 6.59
CA ILE A 38 7.88 -1.92 6.20
C ILE A 38 8.72 -2.88 7.02
N GLY A 39 9.26 -3.91 6.36
CA GLY A 39 10.14 -4.90 6.99
C GLY A 39 11.62 -4.60 6.75
N CYS A 40 12.09 -4.84 5.53
CA CYS A 40 13.51 -4.69 5.19
C CYS A 40 13.90 -3.30 4.69
N ASP A 41 12.93 -2.49 4.24
CA ASP A 41 13.08 -1.19 3.55
C ASP A 41 13.95 -1.19 2.25
N THR A 42 14.63 -2.30 1.98
CA THR A 42 15.54 -2.51 0.84
C THR A 42 14.92 -3.32 -0.30
N SER A 43 13.59 -3.37 -0.39
CA SER A 43 12.85 -4.08 -1.46
C SER A 43 13.00 -5.62 -1.48
N GLN A 44 13.49 -6.28 -0.43
CA GLN A 44 13.69 -7.73 -0.39
C GLN A 44 12.49 -8.53 0.14
N CYS A 45 11.78 -8.05 1.16
CA CYS A 45 10.80 -8.85 1.91
C CYS A 45 9.37 -8.88 1.34
N GLY A 46 9.00 -7.91 0.48
CA GLY A 46 7.65 -7.82 -0.10
C GLY A 46 6.52 -7.36 0.85
N ALA A 47 6.78 -7.11 2.14
CA ALA A 47 5.76 -6.67 3.09
C ALA A 47 5.11 -5.32 2.75
N CYS A 48 5.81 -4.50 1.94
CA CYS A 48 5.39 -3.16 1.54
C CYS A 48 4.67 -3.11 0.20
N VAL A 49 4.28 -4.26 -0.36
CA VAL A 49 3.62 -4.32 -1.66
C VAL A 49 2.24 -3.67 -1.59
N VAL A 50 1.95 -2.83 -2.57
CA VAL A 50 0.65 -2.22 -2.85
C VAL A 50 0.37 -2.31 -4.34
N HIS A 51 -0.89 -2.13 -4.76
CA HIS A 51 -1.23 -2.09 -6.18
C HIS A 51 -1.27 -0.65 -6.68
N VAL A 52 -0.50 -0.34 -7.72
CA VAL A 52 -0.51 0.94 -8.42
C VAL A 52 -0.96 0.69 -9.85
N ASP A 53 -2.08 1.28 -10.25
CA ASP A 53 -2.69 1.10 -11.58
C ASP A 53 -2.82 -0.38 -11.99
N GLY A 54 -3.19 -1.23 -11.02
CA GLY A 54 -3.34 -2.68 -11.20
C GLY A 54 -2.05 -3.50 -11.11
N LYS A 55 -0.88 -2.88 -10.94
CA LYS A 55 0.42 -3.57 -10.83
C LYS A 55 0.92 -3.60 -9.39
N SER A 56 1.45 -4.73 -8.94
CA SER A 56 2.08 -4.85 -7.63
C SER A 56 3.43 -4.12 -7.61
N ILE A 57 3.57 -3.12 -6.73
CA ILE A 57 4.76 -2.29 -6.59
C ILE A 57 5.24 -2.35 -5.14
N LYS A 58 6.56 -2.39 -4.96
CA LYS A 58 7.21 -2.27 -3.64
C LYS A 58 7.23 -0.80 -3.23
N SER A 59 6.37 -0.42 -2.28
CA SER A 59 6.18 0.99 -1.92
C SER A 59 7.39 1.65 -1.23
N CYS A 60 8.30 0.87 -0.64
CA CYS A 60 9.49 1.41 0.04
C CYS A 60 10.54 2.01 -0.91
N THR A 61 10.51 1.65 -2.20
CA THR A 61 11.47 2.17 -3.20
C THR A 61 10.81 3.00 -4.31
N ALA A 62 9.48 3.12 -4.31
CA ALA A 62 8.76 3.96 -5.28
C ALA A 62 8.64 5.38 -4.73
N LEU A 63 8.93 6.41 -5.54
CA LEU A 63 8.73 7.80 -5.15
C LEU A 63 7.28 8.21 -5.39
N ALA A 64 6.67 8.85 -4.40
CA ALA A 64 5.30 9.35 -4.51
C ALA A 64 5.19 10.45 -5.58
N ALA A 65 6.26 11.20 -5.81
CA ALA A 65 6.35 12.23 -6.85
C ALA A 65 6.16 11.67 -8.27
N ASP A 66 6.53 10.42 -8.53
CA ASP A 66 6.43 9.78 -9.85
C ASP A 66 5.06 9.13 -10.10
N LEU A 67 4.23 9.04 -9.05
CA LEU A 67 2.92 8.41 -9.08
C LEU A 67 1.78 9.44 -9.07
N ASP A 68 2.08 10.67 -9.48
CA ASP A 68 1.09 11.72 -9.64
C ASP A 68 0.05 11.30 -10.70
N GLY A 69 -1.23 11.35 -10.34
CA GLY A 69 -2.35 10.90 -11.17
C GLY A 69 -2.67 9.39 -11.08
N SER A 70 -1.85 8.58 -10.41
CA SER A 70 -2.07 7.13 -10.32
C SER A 70 -3.17 6.73 -9.32
N LYS A 71 -3.62 5.48 -9.43
CA LYS A 71 -4.51 4.81 -8.48
C LYS A 71 -3.76 3.81 -7.63
N VAL A 72 -3.83 3.95 -6.32
CA VAL A 72 -3.18 3.09 -5.34
C VAL A 72 -4.24 2.34 -4.54
N THR A 73 -4.11 1.02 -4.48
CA THR A 73 -4.91 0.16 -3.60
C THR A 73 -3.99 -0.49 -2.57
N THR A 74 -4.32 -0.30 -1.29
CA THR A 74 -3.64 -0.89 -0.14
C THR A 74 -4.52 -1.97 0.49
N ILE A 75 -4.00 -2.67 1.49
CA ILE A 75 -4.75 -3.71 2.22
C ILE A 75 -6.06 -3.20 2.82
N GLU A 76 -6.09 -1.94 3.26
CA GLU A 76 -7.28 -1.28 3.81
C GLU A 76 -8.38 -1.09 2.75
N GLY A 77 -8.02 -1.05 1.47
CA GLY A 77 -8.96 -0.93 0.35
C GLY A 77 -9.50 -2.26 -0.16
N LEU A 78 -8.94 -3.39 0.27
CA LEU A 78 -9.36 -4.72 -0.21
C LEU A 78 -10.61 -5.25 0.50
N ALA A 79 -10.82 -4.86 1.76
CA ALA A 79 -12.06 -5.20 2.47
C ALA A 79 -13.20 -4.29 2.00
N SER A 80 -14.32 -4.88 1.59
CA SER A 80 -15.53 -4.15 1.18
C SER A 80 -16.69 -4.48 2.11
N ASN A 81 -17.27 -3.48 2.75
CA ASN A 81 -18.45 -3.62 3.63
C ASN A 81 -18.30 -4.70 4.73
N GLY A 82 -17.11 -4.81 5.33
CA GLY A 82 -16.82 -5.80 6.38
C GLY A 82 -16.66 -7.24 5.88
N LYS A 83 -16.75 -7.48 4.57
CA LYS A 83 -16.41 -8.76 3.95
C LYS A 83 -14.95 -8.75 3.51
N LEU A 84 -14.27 -9.84 3.82
CA LEU A 84 -12.90 -10.08 3.39
C LEU A 84 -12.87 -10.28 1.87
N HIS A 85 -11.83 -9.77 1.23
CA HIS A 85 -11.56 -10.10 -0.16
C HIS A 85 -11.35 -11.62 -0.30
N PRO A 86 -11.76 -12.28 -1.40
CA PRO A 86 -11.56 -13.73 -1.58
C PRO A 86 -10.11 -14.18 -1.36
N MET A 87 -9.15 -13.31 -1.68
CA MET A 87 -7.73 -13.49 -1.36
C MET A 87 -7.52 -13.63 0.16
N GLN A 88 -8.00 -12.66 0.94
CA GLN A 88 -7.89 -12.64 2.41
C GLN A 88 -8.60 -13.86 3.05
N GLU A 89 -9.74 -14.28 2.51
CA GLU A 89 -10.43 -15.51 2.96
C GLU A 89 -9.62 -16.77 2.66
N ALA A 90 -9.00 -16.87 1.48
CA ALA A 90 -8.13 -17.98 1.13
C ALA A 90 -6.91 -18.04 2.06
N PHE A 91 -6.27 -16.90 2.35
CA PHE A 91 -5.16 -16.83 3.31
C PHE A 91 -5.58 -17.31 4.71
N LYS A 92 -6.76 -16.91 5.18
CA LYS A 92 -7.32 -17.38 6.46
C LYS A 92 -7.57 -18.89 6.45
N LYS A 93 -8.19 -19.42 5.39
CA LYS A 93 -8.55 -20.84 5.25
C LYS A 93 -7.32 -21.75 5.16
N MET A 94 -6.25 -21.27 4.54
CA MET A 94 -5.01 -22.03 4.34
C MET A 94 -3.99 -21.85 5.47
N HIS A 95 -4.39 -21.28 6.62
CA HIS A 95 -3.47 -20.96 7.72
C HIS A 95 -2.25 -20.12 7.29
N GLY A 96 -2.40 -19.28 6.26
CA GLY A 96 -1.36 -18.37 5.78
C GLY A 96 -1.03 -17.23 6.75
N LEU A 97 -1.80 -17.11 7.84
CA LEU A 97 -1.58 -16.16 8.92
C LEU A 97 -0.81 -16.84 10.06
N GLN A 98 0.51 -16.60 10.11
CA GLN A 98 1.33 -16.94 11.28
C GLN A 98 1.48 -15.69 12.17
N CYS A 99 2.57 -14.93 12.03
CA CYS A 99 2.72 -13.64 12.72
C CYS A 99 1.91 -12.51 12.08
N GLY A 100 1.42 -12.69 10.85
CA GLY A 100 0.59 -11.73 10.11
C GLY A 100 1.34 -10.54 9.48
N PHE A 101 2.64 -10.40 9.70
CA PHE A 101 3.39 -9.21 9.25
C PHE A 101 3.54 -9.13 7.71
N CYS A 102 3.76 -10.25 7.03
CA CYS A 102 3.87 -10.25 5.57
C CYS A 102 2.51 -10.30 4.86
N THR A 103 1.44 -10.67 5.57
CA THR A 103 0.11 -10.93 4.98
C THR A 103 -0.44 -9.76 4.18
N PRO A 104 -0.34 -8.48 4.61
CA PRO A 104 -0.84 -7.36 3.82
C PRO A 104 -0.21 -7.21 2.43
N GLY A 105 1.09 -7.51 2.28
CA GLY A 105 1.76 -7.40 0.97
C GLY A 105 1.45 -8.56 0.01
N TRP A 106 0.81 -9.61 0.51
CA TRP A 106 0.47 -10.82 -0.26
C TRP A 106 -1.03 -10.94 -0.52
N SER A 107 -1.81 -9.96 -0.04
CA SER A 107 -3.27 -9.92 -0.10
C SER A 107 -3.82 -8.93 -1.08
#